data_AF-A0A1C5R414-F1
#
_entry.id   AF-A0A1C5R414-F1
#
_cell.length_a   1.000
_cell.length_b   1.000
_cell.length_c   1.000
_cell.angle_alpha   90.00
_cell.angle_beta   90.00
_cell.angle_gamma   90.00
#
_symmetry.space_group_name_H-M   'P 1'
#
loop_
_entity.id
_entity.type
_entity.pdbx_description
1 polymer ?
#
loop_
_entity_poly.entity_id
_entity_poly.type
_entity_poly.pdbx_seq_one_letter_code
_entity_poly.pdbx_strand_id
1 'polypeptide(L)'
;MKIRIYPKSLLETMWQQDKLLFTPEAEQPPLCLRCGQPLDCRLVINALSRYADVHICEACGMDEALRDANRCPLPLTEWAAVKNGLSQQ
;
A
#
# COMPACT_ATOMS: atom_id res chain seq x y z
N MET A 1 11.14 22.45 -15.71
CA MET A 1 11.37 21.02 -15.37
C MET A 1 10.19 20.52 -14.55
N LYS A 2 9.37 19.59 -15.06
CA LYS A 2 8.34 18.93 -14.25
C LYS A 2 9.00 17.76 -13.55
N ILE A 3 9.37 17.93 -12.28
CA ILE A 3 9.79 16.80 -11.44
C ILE A 3 8.60 15.86 -11.39
N ARG A 4 8.68 14.73 -12.12
CA ARG A 4 7.73 13.65 -11.97
C ARG A 4 8.06 13.01 -10.62
N ILE A 5 7.45 13.53 -9.55
CA ILE A 5 7.47 12.86 -8.25
C ILE A 5 6.76 11.53 -8.49
N TYR A 6 7.54 10.48 -8.69
CA TYR A 6 7.03 9.15 -8.91
C TYR A 6 6.25 8.78 -7.64
N PRO A 7 4.99 8.32 -7.72
CA PRO A 7 4.14 8.15 -6.54
C PRO A 7 4.68 7.14 -5.51
N LYS A 8 5.75 6.40 -5.84
CA LYS A 8 6.45 5.49 -4.92
C LYS A 8 6.88 6.17 -3.62
N SER A 9 7.59 7.30 -3.67
CA SER A 9 8.07 7.97 -2.45
C SER A 9 6.93 8.50 -1.58
N LEU A 10 5.83 8.92 -2.22
CA LEU A 10 4.61 9.33 -1.55
C LEU A 10 3.99 8.13 -0.81
N LEU A 11 3.80 7.00 -1.49
CA LEU A 11 3.25 5.77 -0.92
C LEU A 11 4.09 5.26 0.25
N GLU A 12 5.43 5.26 0.11
CA GLU A 12 6.35 4.85 1.17
C GLU A 12 6.26 5.77 2.38
N THR A 13 6.16 7.08 2.17
CA THR A 13 6.01 8.05 3.27
C THR A 13 4.68 7.86 4.00
N MET A 14 3.58 7.68 3.26
CA MET A 14 2.26 7.37 3.84
C MET A 14 2.33 6.10 4.68
N TRP A 15 2.95 5.05 4.14
CA TRP A 15 3.11 3.80 4.85
C TRP A 15 3.95 3.91 6.13
N GLN A 16 5.01 4.72 6.15
CA GLN A 16 5.78 4.93 7.38
C GLN A 16 4.93 5.52 8.51
N GLN A 17 3.94 6.36 8.19
CA GLN A 17 2.98 6.89 9.17
C GLN A 17 2.01 5.80 9.62
N ASP A 18 1.41 5.07 8.69
CA ASP A 18 0.47 3.98 8.97
C ASP A 18 1.10 2.85 9.78
N LYS A 19 2.38 2.56 9.54
CA LYS A 19 3.13 1.53 10.27
C LYS A 19 3.23 1.82 11.76
N LEU A 20 3.20 3.09 12.18
CA LEU A 20 3.19 3.47 13.60
C LEU A 20 1.86 3.14 14.28
N LEU A 21 0.78 2.97 13.51
CA LEU A 21 -0.55 2.57 14.00
C LEU A 21 -0.66 1.05 14.20
N PHE A 22 0.36 0.27 13.84
CA PHE A 22 0.42 -1.16 14.12
C PHE A 22 0.95 -1.45 15.54
N THR A 23 0.33 -0.85 16.55
CA THR A 23 0.58 -1.19 17.96
C THR A 23 -0.50 -2.15 18.47
N PRO A 24 -0.21 -3.01 19.47
CA PRO A 24 -1.19 -3.93 20.04
C PRO A 24 -2.49 -3.27 20.54
N GLU A 25 -2.41 -1.97 20.86
CA GLU A 25 -3.50 -1.16 21.41
C GLU A 25 -4.26 -0.35 20.34
N ALA A 26 -3.90 -0.45 19.06
CA ALA A 26 -4.56 0.31 18.01
C ALA A 26 -5.96 -0.24 17.71
N GLU A 27 -6.98 0.59 17.89
CA GLU A 27 -8.38 0.19 17.72
C GLU A 27 -8.75 -0.15 16.26
N GLN A 28 -8.05 0.41 15.28
CA GLN A 28 -8.34 0.20 13.86
C GLN A 28 -7.07 0.04 13.03
N PRO A 29 -6.92 -1.06 12.26
CA PRO A 29 -5.80 -1.22 11.36
C PRO A 29 -5.92 -0.22 10.19
N PRO A 30 -4.79 0.31 9.68
CA PRO A 30 -4.80 1.22 8.55
C PRO A 30 -5.28 0.51 7.27
N LEU A 31 -5.64 1.32 6.27
CA LEU A 31 -6.13 0.81 4.99
C LEU A 31 -4.98 0.42 4.05
N CYS A 32 -5.20 -0.63 3.27
CA CYS A 32 -4.31 -1.03 2.20
C CYS A 32 -4.21 0.09 1.15
N LEU A 33 -3.02 0.66 0.96
CA LEU A 33 -2.79 1.75 0.00
C LEU A 33 -3.14 1.37 -1.45
N ARG A 34 -3.20 0.08 -1.78
CA ARG A 34 -3.48 -0.41 -3.13
C ARG A 34 -4.98 -0.47 -3.44
N CYS A 35 -5.78 -1.06 -2.55
CA CYS A 35 -7.21 -1.30 -2.79
C CYS A 35 -8.15 -0.54 -1.86
N GLY A 36 -7.64 0.09 -0.80
CA GLY A 36 -8.42 0.82 0.20
C GLY A 36 -9.16 -0.06 1.21
N GLN A 37 -8.97 -1.39 1.18
CA GLN A 37 -9.56 -2.29 2.17
C GLN A 37 -8.71 -2.31 3.47
N PRO A 38 -9.30 -2.55 4.65
CA PRO A 38 -8.54 -2.67 5.89
C PRO A 38 -7.45 -3.73 5.81
N LEU A 39 -6.29 -3.45 6.39
CA LEU A 39 -5.24 -4.44 6.60
C LEU A 39 -5.58 -5.37 7.77
N ASP A 40 -4.94 -6.54 7.83
CA ASP A 40 -5.00 -7.38 9.03
C ASP A 40 -4.30 -6.63 10.17
N CYS A 41 -4.79 -6.75 11.41
CA CYS A 41 -4.19 -6.10 12.58
C CYS A 41 -2.76 -6.60 12.87
N ARG A 42 -2.43 -7.81 12.45
CA ARG A 42 -1.08 -8.37 12.57
C ARG A 42 -0.31 -8.07 11.31
N LEU A 43 0.69 -7.20 11.44
CA LEU A 43 1.53 -6.78 10.30
C LEU A 43 2.14 -7.97 9.52
N VAL A 44 2.49 -9.06 10.22
CA VAL A 44 3.09 -10.28 9.64
C VAL A 44 2.17 -11.03 8.67
N ILE A 45 0.85 -10.82 8.74
CA ILE A 45 -0.12 -11.43 7.82
C ILE A 45 -0.21 -10.63 6.52
N ASN A 46 0.04 -9.32 6.59
CA ASN A 46 0.03 -8.46 5.42
C ASN A 46 1.25 -8.73 4.53
N ALA A 47 1.07 -8.60 3.22
CA ALA A 47 2.12 -8.85 2.25
C ALA A 47 2.96 -7.59 2.02
N LEU A 48 4.28 -7.74 1.90
CA LEU A 48 5.14 -6.67 1.41
C LEU A 48 4.96 -6.51 -0.11
N SER A 49 4.69 -5.29 -0.58
CA SER A 49 4.55 -5.02 -2.01
C SER A 49 5.87 -5.28 -2.76
N ARG A 50 5.77 -5.76 -4.01
CA ARG A 50 6.90 -5.95 -4.93
C ARG A 50 7.35 -4.65 -5.60
N TYR A 51 6.50 -3.61 -5.57
CA TYR A 51 6.73 -2.38 -6.33
C TYR A 51 7.12 -1.18 -5.45
N ALA A 52 6.83 -1.23 -4.16
CA ALA A 52 7.16 -0.18 -3.17
C ALA A 52 7.42 -0.79 -1.78
N ASP A 53 8.16 -0.09 -0.92
CA ASP A 53 8.48 -0.55 0.44
C ASP A 53 7.30 -0.36 1.42
N VAL A 54 6.14 -0.93 1.07
CA VAL A 54 4.86 -0.78 1.78
C VAL A 54 4.17 -2.13 2.00
N HIS A 55 3.48 -2.31 3.13
CA HIS A 55 2.62 -3.50 3.30
C HIS A 55 1.23 -3.25 2.69
N ILE A 56 0.72 -4.29 2.05
CA ILE A 56 -0.58 -4.36 1.40
C ILE A 56 -1.31 -5.61 1.88
N CYS A 57 -2.62 -5.68 1.69
CA CYS A 57 -3.38 -6.87 2.09
C CYS A 57 -2.93 -8.11 1.31
N GLU A 58 -3.15 -9.30 1.87
CA GLU A 58 -2.76 -10.58 1.25
C GLU A 58 -3.30 -10.72 -0.18
N ALA A 59 -4.58 -10.38 -0.39
CA ALA A 59 -5.21 -10.43 -1.71
C ALA A 59 -4.49 -9.54 -2.73
N CYS A 60 -4.06 -8.33 -2.31
CA CYS A 60 -3.26 -7.46 -3.16
C CYS A 60 -1.86 -8.04 -3.40
N GLY A 61 -1.21 -8.62 -2.40
CA GLY A 61 0.10 -9.27 -2.55
C GLY A 61 0.06 -10.47 -3.52
N MET A 62 -1.04 -11.22 -3.52
CA MET A 62 -1.27 -12.32 -4.46
C MET A 62 -1.50 -11.81 -5.88
N ASP A 63 -2.35 -10.78 -6.05
CA ASP A 63 -2.57 -10.16 -7.36
C ASP A 63 -1.28 -9.54 -7.92
N GLU A 64 -0.42 -8.94 -7.09
CA GLU A 64 0.90 -8.48 -7.54
C GLU A 64 1.75 -9.63 -8.07
N ALA A 65 1.76 -10.78 -7.38
CA ALA A 65 2.52 -11.96 -7.80
C ALA A 65 2.06 -12.46 -9.17
N LEU A 66 0.74 -12.54 -9.36
CA LEU A 66 0.14 -13.00 -10.61
C LEU A 66 0.41 -12.02 -11.76
N ARG A 67 0.32 -10.72 -11.50
CA ARG A 67 0.60 -9.68 -12.50
C ARG A 67 2.06 -9.64 -12.91
N ASP A 68 2.97 -9.81 -11.95
CA ASP A 68 4.40 -9.85 -12.20
C ASP A 68 4.78 -11.06 -13.06
N ALA A 69 4.22 -12.23 -12.75
CA ALA A 69 4.37 -13.44 -13.56
C ALA A 69 3.88 -13.25 -15.01
N ASN A 70 2.79 -12.49 -15.19
CA ASN A 70 2.24 -12.14 -16.51
C ASN A 70 2.89 -10.92 -17.17
N ARG A 71 3.92 -10.32 -16.55
CA ARG A 71 4.60 -9.09 -17.01
C ARG A 71 3.63 -7.92 -17.25
N CYS A 72 2.57 -7.84 -16.45
CA CYS A 72 1.54 -6.81 -16.54
C CYS A 72 1.33 -6.13 -15.18
N PRO A 73 2.35 -5.42 -14.65
CA PRO A 73 2.26 -4.77 -13.35
C PRO A 73 1.20 -3.65 -13.37
N LEU A 74 0.49 -3.49 -12.26
CA LEU A 74 -0.44 -2.37 -12.10
C LEU A 74 0.34 -1.08 -11.86
N PRO A 75 0.15 -0.02 -12.66
CA PRO A 75 0.82 1.26 -12.43
C PRO A 75 0.50 1.82 -11.04
N LEU A 76 1.49 2.42 -10.37
CA LEU A 76 1.31 3.01 -9.03
C LEU A 76 0.27 4.14 -9.00
N THR A 77 0.02 4.80 -10.13
CA THR A 77 -1.05 5.81 -10.28
C THR A 77 -2.46 5.23 -10.13
N GLU A 78 -2.61 3.92 -10.29
CA GLU A 78 -3.89 3.21 -10.17
C GLU A 78 -4.19 2.75 -8.74
N TRP A 79 -3.25 2.95 -7.81
CA TRP A 79 -3.44 2.57 -6.42
C TRP A 79 -4.47 3.47 -5.74
N ALA A 80 -5.30 2.88 -4.87
CA ALA A 80 -6.36 3.59 -4.16
C ALA A 80 -5.86 4.83 -3.41
N ALA A 81 -4.69 4.75 -2.76
CA ALA A 81 -4.09 5.89 -2.06
C ALA A 81 -3.78 7.08 -2.99
N VAL A 82 -3.39 6.81 -4.23
CA VAL A 82 -3.08 7.84 -5.23
C VAL A 82 -4.35 8.34 -5.92
N LYS A 83 -5.27 7.43 -6.27
CA LYS A 83 -6.53 7.77 -6.95
C LYS A 83 -7.50 8.52 -6.05
N ASN A 84 -7.70 8.02 -4.84
CA ASN A 84 -8.69 8.54 -3.92
C ASN A 84 -8.12 9.62 -3.01
N GLY A 85 -6.79 9.85 -3.05
CA GLY A 85 -6.12 10.77 -2.14
C GLY A 85 -6.47 10.40 -0.70
N LEU A 86 -6.02 9.23 -0.23
CA LEU A 86 -6.10 8.84 1.20
C LEU A 86 -5.16 9.72 2.05
N SER A 87 -5.20 11.03 1.84
CA SER A 87 -4.61 12.06 2.67
C SER A 87 -5.62 12.37 3.76
N GLN A 88 -5.35 11.84 4.95
CA GLN A 88 -5.81 12.37 6.24
C GLN A 88 -7.33 12.31 6.44
N GLN A 89 -7.81 11.18 6.97
CA GLN A 89 -9.07 11.16 7.70
C GLN A 89 -8.78 10.82 9.16
#